data_AF-A0A1W5CSL3-F1
#
_entry.id   AF-A0A1W5CSL3-F1
#
_cell.length_a   1.000
_cell.length_b   1.000
_cell.length_c   1.000
_cell.angle_alpha   90.00
_cell.angle_beta   90.00
_cell.angle_gamma   90.00
#
_symmetry.space_group_name_H-M   'P 1'
#
loop_
_entity.id
_entity.type
_entity.pdbx_description
1 polymer ?
#
loop_
_entity_poly.entity_id
_entity_poly.type
_entity_poly.pdbx_seq_one_letter_code
_entity_poly.pdbx_strand_id
1 'polypeptide(L)'
;MVQGPLENEDQAANTAAKITTVAQLQHWAHTKPQVVLDEMNQLRQYHDDTTQSQLDQARKQIRVLKADNAAKMTHFQAFENNTKAPRPLSARQDSLANLNDTFSSQSRVNKSSKLPDPPVFTDGKNLTWEVWEIKIQDKLEVNADYYPTALSQIAYVASCVEGDAAEHIHGRRQDGAAKPYTSVNKLLEHLAGIYEDQDVKLTAQNAYKNLRMGTTKSFATFYSNFAQITSMLLYDEHTLMDDLKDRLVQQL
;
A
#
# COMPACT_ATOMS: atom_id res chain seq x y z
N MET A 1 -46.75 -24.71 -30.68
CA MET A 1 -46.61 -23.26 -30.92
C MET A 1 -45.79 -22.70 -29.79
N VAL A 2 -44.65 -22.13 -30.15
CA VAL A 2 -43.48 -21.87 -29.30
C VAL A 2 -43.62 -20.54 -28.58
N GLN A 3 -43.35 -20.53 -27.27
CA GLN A 3 -43.15 -19.34 -26.44
C GLN A 3 -41.70 -18.83 -26.57
N GLY A 4 -41.56 -17.50 -26.60
CA GLY A 4 -40.30 -16.73 -26.48
C GLY A 4 -40.12 -15.69 -27.61
N PRO A 5 -39.40 -14.56 -27.40
CA PRO A 5 -38.31 -14.45 -26.42
C PRO A 5 -38.25 -13.17 -25.55
N LEU A 6 -37.74 -13.36 -24.32
CA LEU A 6 -36.68 -12.60 -23.64
C LEU A 6 -36.64 -11.06 -23.77
N GLU A 7 -37.00 -10.39 -22.66
CA GLU A 7 -36.47 -9.08 -22.28
C GLU A 7 -35.76 -9.29 -20.91
N ASN A 8 -34.50 -9.74 -20.91
CA ASN A 8 -33.24 -8.98 -20.86
C ASN A 8 -33.10 -8.01 -19.69
N GLU A 9 -32.47 -8.52 -18.63
CA GLU A 9 -31.22 -8.00 -18.03
C GLU A 9 -30.81 -6.58 -18.47
N ASP A 10 -31.31 -5.55 -17.81
CA ASP A 10 -30.61 -4.24 -17.79
C ASP A 10 -31.03 -3.29 -16.64
N GLN A 11 -31.65 -3.82 -15.59
CA GLN A 11 -32.22 -2.96 -14.53
C GLN A 11 -31.21 -2.56 -13.43
N ALA A 12 -29.97 -3.05 -13.50
CA ALA A 12 -28.90 -2.67 -12.56
C ALA A 12 -27.92 -1.62 -13.12
N ALA A 13 -28.00 -1.27 -14.41
CA ALA A 13 -27.05 -0.36 -15.07
C ALA A 13 -27.49 1.12 -15.13
N ASN A 14 -28.69 1.48 -14.65
CA ASN A 14 -29.34 2.74 -15.09
C ASN A 14 -29.74 3.74 -13.97
N THR A 15 -28.98 3.86 -12.88
CA THR A 15 -29.21 4.91 -11.86
C THR A 15 -27.98 5.72 -11.52
N ALA A 16 -26.78 5.13 -11.47
CA ALA A 16 -25.53 5.91 -11.36
C ALA A 16 -25.32 6.87 -12.55
N ALA A 17 -25.96 6.60 -13.70
CA ALA A 17 -25.98 7.46 -14.88
C ALA A 17 -26.95 8.67 -14.79
N LYS A 18 -27.76 8.82 -13.72
CA LYS A 18 -28.79 9.87 -13.65
C LYS A 18 -28.28 11.20 -13.07
N ILE A 19 -27.26 11.17 -12.23
CA ILE A 19 -26.64 12.39 -11.69
C ILE A 19 -25.35 12.65 -12.45
N THR A 20 -25.47 13.37 -13.56
CA THR A 20 -24.32 13.71 -14.41
C THR A 20 -23.73 15.08 -14.07
N THR A 21 -24.40 15.84 -13.20
CA THR A 21 -23.99 17.20 -12.84
C THR A 21 -24.21 17.51 -11.37
N VAL A 22 -23.34 18.37 -10.82
CA VAL A 22 -23.44 18.86 -9.44
C VAL A 22 -24.78 19.56 -9.18
N ALA A 23 -25.32 20.26 -10.17
CA ALA A 23 -26.62 20.93 -10.08
C ALA A 23 -27.80 19.95 -9.90
N GLN A 24 -27.75 18.78 -10.54
CA GLN A 24 -28.78 17.74 -10.35
C GLN A 24 -28.69 17.12 -8.96
N LEU A 25 -27.48 16.88 -8.46
CA LEU A 25 -27.24 16.39 -7.10
C LEU A 25 -27.76 17.39 -6.06
N GLN A 26 -27.47 18.69 -6.24
CA GLN A 26 -27.96 19.77 -5.38
C GLN A 26 -29.49 19.88 -5.38
N HIS A 27 -30.12 19.77 -6.55
CA HIS A 27 -31.58 19.77 -6.67
C HIS A 27 -32.23 18.56 -5.97
N TRP A 28 -31.64 17.38 -6.12
CA TRP A 28 -32.16 16.14 -5.52
C TRP A 28 -31.91 16.07 -4.01
N ALA A 29 -30.81 16.64 -3.52
CA ALA A 29 -30.57 16.76 -2.09
C ALA A 29 -31.69 17.54 -1.36
N HIS A 30 -32.30 18.53 -2.03
CA HIS A 30 -33.41 19.31 -1.48
C HIS A 30 -34.78 18.67 -1.70
N THR A 31 -35.00 18.07 -2.87
CA THR A 31 -36.34 17.59 -3.27
C THR A 31 -36.57 16.12 -2.94
N LYS A 32 -35.51 15.31 -2.83
CA LYS A 32 -35.56 13.84 -2.66
C LYS A 32 -34.37 13.32 -1.83
N PRO A 33 -34.23 13.74 -0.56
CA PRO A 33 -33.06 13.43 0.27
C PRO A 33 -32.83 11.93 0.49
N GLN A 34 -33.91 11.13 0.57
CA GLN A 34 -33.77 9.67 0.73
C GLN A 34 -33.24 8.97 -0.51
N VAL A 35 -33.58 9.44 -1.71
CA VAL A 35 -33.07 8.87 -2.96
C VAL A 35 -31.57 9.11 -3.07
N VAL A 36 -31.11 10.30 -2.68
CA VAL A 36 -29.68 10.63 -2.63
C VAL A 36 -28.95 9.75 -1.62
N LEU A 37 -29.55 9.52 -0.45
CA LEU A 37 -28.97 8.66 0.59
C LEU A 37 -28.84 7.20 0.12
N ASP A 38 -29.89 6.65 -0.51
CA ASP A 38 -29.88 5.29 -1.05
C ASP A 38 -28.82 5.13 -2.15
N GLU A 39 -28.70 6.11 -3.06
CA GLU A 39 -27.67 6.09 -4.10
C GLU A 39 -26.25 6.20 -3.52
N MET A 40 -26.05 7.04 -2.50
CA MET A 40 -24.76 7.13 -1.80
C MET A 40 -24.40 5.82 -1.10
N ASN A 41 -25.36 5.13 -0.50
CA ASN A 41 -25.15 3.84 0.15
C ASN A 41 -24.83 2.75 -0.88
N GLN A 42 -25.49 2.74 -2.04
CA GLN A 42 -25.18 1.82 -3.13
C GLN A 42 -23.76 2.04 -3.70
N LEU A 43 -23.37 3.30 -3.91
CA LEU A 43 -22.02 3.63 -4.37
C LEU A 43 -20.96 3.21 -3.36
N ARG A 44 -21.21 3.43 -2.06
CA ARG A 44 -20.33 2.97 -0.99
C ARG A 44 -20.18 1.46 -1.03
N GLN A 45 -21.29 0.72 -1.06
CA GLN A 45 -21.29 -0.73 -1.08
C GLN A 45 -20.55 -1.29 -2.30
N TYR A 46 -20.74 -0.68 -3.48
CA TYR A 46 -20.00 -1.05 -4.68
C TYR A 46 -18.47 -0.89 -4.52
N HIS A 47 -18.03 0.21 -3.91
CA HIS A 47 -16.61 0.45 -3.66
C HIS A 47 -16.04 -0.49 -2.59
N ASP A 48 -16.79 -0.77 -1.53
CA ASP A 48 -16.41 -1.70 -0.47
C ASP A 48 -16.25 -3.13 -1.03
N ASP A 49 -17.24 -3.59 -1.81
CA ASP A 49 -17.19 -4.91 -2.47
C ASP A 49 -16.03 -5.02 -3.45
N THR A 50 -15.76 -3.96 -4.22
CA THR A 50 -14.63 -3.90 -5.14
C THR A 50 -13.30 -3.99 -4.40
N THR A 51 -13.15 -3.23 -3.31
CA THR A 51 -11.95 -3.21 -2.47
C THR A 51 -11.73 -4.56 -1.81
N GLN A 52 -12.81 -5.18 -1.30
CA GLN A 52 -12.77 -6.48 -0.67
C GLN A 52 -12.38 -7.59 -1.67
N SER A 53 -12.94 -7.54 -2.89
CA SER A 53 -12.58 -8.44 -3.98
C SER A 53 -11.09 -8.34 -4.35
N GLN A 54 -10.56 -7.11 -4.47
CA GLN A 54 -9.14 -6.88 -4.73
C GLN A 54 -8.26 -7.40 -3.59
N LEU A 55 -8.66 -7.18 -2.33
CA LEU A 55 -7.95 -7.68 -1.16
C LEU A 55 -7.91 -9.21 -1.14
N ASP A 56 -9.02 -9.88 -1.45
CA ASP A 56 -9.07 -11.34 -1.51
C ASP A 56 -8.27 -11.90 -2.67
N GLN A 57 -8.22 -11.20 -3.80
CA GLN A 57 -7.31 -11.54 -4.90
C GLN A 57 -5.85 -11.43 -4.46
N ALA A 58 -5.44 -10.34 -3.80
CA ALA A 58 -4.08 -10.16 -3.30
C ALA A 58 -3.72 -11.26 -2.27
N ARG A 59 -4.63 -11.59 -1.36
CA ARG A 59 -4.46 -12.68 -0.38
C ARG A 59 -4.26 -14.03 -1.05
N LYS A 60 -5.03 -14.33 -2.10
CA LYS A 60 -4.86 -15.57 -2.90
C LYS A 60 -3.48 -15.60 -3.56
N GLN A 61 -3.02 -14.50 -4.14
CA GLN A 61 -1.68 -14.40 -4.74
C GLN A 61 -0.57 -14.63 -3.70
N ILE A 62 -0.67 -14.02 -2.52
CA ILE A 62 0.28 -14.23 -1.42
C ILE A 62 0.33 -15.70 -1.00
N ARG A 63 -0.83 -16.37 -0.90
CA ARG A 63 -0.88 -17.80 -0.54
C ARG A 63 -0.16 -18.68 -1.57
N VAL A 64 -0.38 -18.42 -2.86
CA VAL A 64 0.29 -19.15 -3.94
C VAL A 64 1.81 -18.92 -3.90
N LEU A 65 2.26 -17.66 -3.76
CA LEU A 65 3.68 -17.33 -3.66
C LEU A 65 4.34 -17.97 -2.44
N LYS A 66 3.65 -18.02 -1.30
CA LYS A 66 4.15 -18.71 -0.09
C LYS A 66 4.30 -20.21 -0.31
N ALA A 67 3.36 -20.86 -0.99
CA ALA A 67 3.45 -22.29 -1.31
C ALA A 67 4.62 -22.59 -2.26
N ASP A 68 4.80 -21.76 -3.30
CA ASP A 68 5.91 -21.91 -4.25
C ASP A 68 7.28 -21.70 -3.57
N ASN A 69 7.39 -20.70 -2.70
CA ASN A 69 8.61 -20.47 -1.91
C ASN A 69 8.90 -21.62 -0.93
N ALA A 70 7.86 -22.20 -0.30
CA ALA A 70 8.02 -23.38 0.56
C ALA A 70 8.54 -24.59 -0.23
N ALA A 71 7.98 -24.86 -1.41
CA ALA A 71 8.43 -25.95 -2.28
C ALA A 71 9.88 -25.77 -2.73
N LYS A 72 10.28 -24.54 -3.09
CA LYS A 72 11.67 -24.20 -3.41
C LYS A 72 12.60 -24.41 -2.22
N MET A 73 12.18 -24.02 -1.02
CA MET A 73 12.95 -24.22 0.21
C MET A 73 13.18 -25.72 0.52
N THR A 74 12.15 -26.55 0.36
CA THR A 74 12.28 -28.00 0.51
C THR A 74 13.27 -28.59 -0.50
N HIS A 75 13.25 -28.11 -1.75
CA HIS A 75 14.20 -28.54 -2.78
C HIS A 75 15.66 -28.15 -2.44
N PHE A 76 15.88 -26.94 -1.90
CA PHE A 76 17.21 -26.51 -1.45
C PHE A 76 17.72 -27.34 -0.27
N GLN A 77 16.89 -27.63 0.73
CA GLN A 77 17.27 -28.46 1.88
C GLN A 77 17.57 -29.92 1.49
N ALA A 78 16.81 -30.49 0.54
CA ALA A 78 17.07 -31.83 0.02
C ALA A 78 18.41 -31.92 -0.73
N PHE A 79 18.82 -30.85 -1.42
CA PHE A 79 20.12 -30.76 -2.08
C PHE A 79 21.28 -30.68 -1.05
N GLU A 80 21.13 -29.88 0.01
CA GLU A 80 22.14 -29.78 1.06
C GLU A 80 22.33 -31.10 1.83
N ASN A 81 21.26 -31.85 2.09
CA ASN A 81 21.33 -33.12 2.81
C ASN A 81 22.03 -34.22 2.00
N ASN A 82 21.97 -34.19 0.66
CA ASN A 82 22.73 -35.10 -0.21
C ASN A 82 24.24 -34.80 -0.27
N THR A 83 24.67 -33.63 0.21
CA THR A 83 26.09 -33.23 0.19
C THR A 83 26.83 -33.56 1.50
N LYS A 84 26.09 -33.95 2.56
CA LYS A 84 26.63 -34.26 3.90
C LYS A 84 26.73 -35.76 4.23
N ALA A 85 26.38 -36.67 3.31
CA ALA A 85 26.57 -38.10 3.53
C ALA A 85 28.05 -38.50 3.22
N PRO A 86 28.83 -39.05 4.17
CA PRO A 86 30.17 -39.52 3.88
C PRO A 86 30.09 -40.82 3.08
N ARG A 87 30.52 -40.78 1.81
CA ARG A 87 30.70 -41.97 0.98
C ARG A 87 31.95 -42.74 1.47
N PRO A 88 31.89 -44.07 1.68
CA PRO A 88 33.07 -44.82 2.06
C PRO A 88 34.09 -44.82 0.91
N LEU A 89 35.34 -44.48 1.25
CA LEU A 89 36.50 -44.54 0.37
C LEU A 89 36.77 -46.00 -0.04
N SER A 90 36.31 -46.39 -1.21
CA SER A 90 36.91 -47.52 -1.93
C SER A 90 36.75 -47.32 -3.43
N ALA A 91 37.82 -47.67 -4.16
CA ALA A 91 38.01 -47.58 -5.61
C ALA A 91 38.33 -46.18 -6.17
N ARG A 92 39.61 -45.82 -6.04
CA ARG A 92 40.33 -44.92 -6.94
C ARG A 92 40.88 -45.76 -8.08
N GLN A 93 40.45 -45.48 -9.32
CA GLN A 93 41.18 -45.58 -10.60
C GLN A 93 40.17 -45.85 -11.71
N ASP A 94 39.75 -44.79 -12.40
CA ASP A 94 39.93 -44.66 -13.85
C ASP A 94 39.31 -43.34 -14.33
N SER A 95 39.99 -42.74 -15.32
CA SER A 95 39.53 -41.61 -16.15
C SER A 95 39.70 -40.20 -15.57
N LEU A 96 40.96 -39.77 -15.51
CA LEU A 96 41.36 -38.36 -15.72
C LEU A 96 41.13 -37.99 -17.21
N ALA A 97 39.88 -37.72 -17.60
CA ALA A 97 39.56 -37.20 -18.93
C ALA A 97 38.18 -36.54 -18.97
N ASN A 98 37.93 -35.55 -18.10
CA ASN A 98 36.93 -34.49 -18.32
C ASN A 98 36.91 -33.51 -17.13
N LEU A 99 38.03 -32.84 -16.88
CA LEU A 99 38.01 -31.55 -16.20
C LEU A 99 37.91 -30.51 -17.32
N ASN A 100 36.71 -30.04 -17.64
CA ASN A 100 36.51 -28.71 -18.26
C ASN A 100 35.05 -28.27 -18.43
N ASP A 101 34.03 -29.00 -17.97
CA ASP A 101 32.65 -28.59 -18.25
C ASP A 101 31.69 -28.72 -17.07
N THR A 102 32.07 -28.21 -15.89
CA THR A 102 31.12 -28.13 -14.75
C THR A 102 31.47 -27.06 -13.72
N PHE A 103 31.77 -25.84 -14.18
CA PHE A 103 31.76 -24.64 -13.31
C PHE A 103 30.90 -23.55 -13.93
N SER A 104 29.62 -23.85 -14.22
CA SER A 104 28.66 -22.79 -14.51
C SER A 104 27.23 -23.21 -14.14
N SER A 105 27.05 -23.63 -12.90
CA SER A 105 25.73 -23.62 -12.26
C SER A 105 25.80 -22.72 -11.05
N GLN A 106 26.01 -21.41 -11.29
CA GLN A 106 25.57 -20.39 -10.35
C GLN A 106 24.08 -20.62 -10.14
N SER A 107 23.71 -21.10 -8.96
CA SER A 107 22.33 -21.12 -8.52
C SER A 107 21.80 -19.69 -8.63
N ARG A 108 20.97 -19.43 -9.65
CA ARG A 108 20.27 -18.16 -9.75
C ARG A 108 19.33 -18.10 -8.56
N VAL A 109 19.70 -17.33 -7.54
CA VAL A 109 18.76 -16.92 -6.50
C VAL A 109 17.67 -16.16 -7.24
N ASN A 110 16.50 -16.77 -7.35
CA ASN A 110 15.35 -16.15 -8.00
C ASN A 110 14.90 -15.00 -7.09
N LYS A 111 15.38 -13.80 -7.39
CA LYS A 111 14.98 -12.58 -6.70
C LYS A 111 13.50 -12.28 -6.95
N SER A 112 12.84 -11.65 -5.97
CA SER A 112 11.47 -11.19 -6.12
C SER A 112 11.35 -10.17 -7.26
N SER A 113 10.15 -10.04 -7.83
CA SER A 113 9.87 -8.99 -8.81
C SER A 113 10.09 -7.62 -8.19
N LYS A 114 10.89 -6.77 -8.83
CA LYS A 114 11.23 -5.45 -8.32
C LYS A 114 9.98 -4.56 -8.32
N LEU A 115 9.50 -4.13 -7.14
CA LEU A 115 8.51 -3.05 -7.06
C LEU A 115 9.13 -1.75 -7.63
N PRO A 116 8.34 -0.78 -8.11
CA PRO A 116 8.89 0.54 -8.40
C PRO A 116 9.56 1.13 -7.14
N ASP A 117 10.59 1.96 -7.35
CA ASP A 117 11.21 2.68 -6.24
C ASP A 117 10.26 3.82 -5.81
N PRO A 118 10.10 4.08 -4.49
CA PRO A 118 9.26 5.15 -3.99
C PRO A 118 9.84 6.51 -4.40
N PRO A 119 9.01 7.54 -4.48
CA PRO A 119 9.50 8.90 -4.73
C PRO A 119 10.42 9.36 -3.61
N VAL A 120 11.35 10.25 -3.95
CA VAL A 120 12.27 10.86 -2.99
C VAL A 120 11.48 11.76 -2.03
N PHE A 121 11.70 11.59 -0.73
CA PHE A 121 11.14 12.47 0.29
C PHE A 121 11.92 13.77 0.35
N THR A 122 11.20 14.88 0.20
CA THR A 122 11.71 16.26 0.14
C THR A 122 10.94 17.13 1.13
N ASP A 123 11.05 16.79 2.41
CA ASP A 123 10.51 17.57 3.53
C ASP A 123 9.00 17.84 3.42
N GLY A 124 8.22 16.84 3.01
CA GLY A 124 6.76 16.95 2.91
C GLY A 124 6.22 17.76 1.73
N LYS A 125 7.08 18.31 0.84
CA LYS A 125 6.65 19.19 -0.27
C LYS A 125 5.81 18.48 -1.33
N ASN A 126 6.17 17.25 -1.66
CA ASN A 126 5.55 16.47 -2.74
C ASN A 126 4.70 15.29 -2.24
N LEU A 127 5.02 14.78 -1.05
CA LEU A 127 4.38 13.61 -0.46
C LEU A 127 4.41 13.76 1.07
N THR A 128 3.31 13.45 1.74
CA THR A 128 3.28 13.46 3.21
C THR A 128 4.17 12.34 3.78
N TRP A 129 4.63 12.53 5.02
CA TRP A 129 5.48 11.56 5.69
C TRP A 129 4.84 10.17 5.74
N GLU A 130 3.57 10.08 6.11
CA GLU A 130 2.83 8.83 6.31
C GLU A 130 2.74 8.04 5.00
N VAL A 131 2.42 8.71 3.90
CA VAL A 131 2.31 8.06 2.58
C VAL A 131 3.69 7.61 2.09
N TRP A 132 4.73 8.39 2.36
CA TRP A 132 6.09 8.02 1.99
C TRP A 132 6.59 6.83 2.81
N GLU A 133 6.38 6.85 4.12
CA GLU A 133 6.82 5.79 5.03
C GLU A 133 6.17 4.45 4.67
N ILE A 134 4.86 4.42 4.42
CA ILE A 134 4.15 3.20 3.99
C ILE A 134 4.80 2.62 2.73
N LYS A 135 5.10 3.46 1.73
CA LYS A 135 5.74 3.00 0.49
C LYS A 135 7.14 2.43 0.70
N ILE A 136 7.91 3.01 1.64
CA ILE A 136 9.23 2.50 2.02
C ILE A 136 9.10 1.15 2.73
N GLN A 137 8.17 1.03 3.67
CA GLN A 137 7.92 -0.21 4.41
C GLN A 137 7.48 -1.33 3.45
N ASP A 138 6.51 -1.07 2.57
CA ASP A 138 6.05 -2.03 1.55
C ASP A 138 7.22 -2.51 0.67
N LYS A 139 8.09 -1.58 0.27
CA LYS A 139 9.24 -1.88 -0.57
C LYS A 139 10.25 -2.78 0.13
N LEU A 140 10.57 -2.47 1.39
CA LEU A 140 11.51 -3.25 2.19
C LEU A 140 10.96 -4.63 2.53
N GLU A 141 9.64 -4.76 2.71
CA GLU A 141 8.99 -6.03 2.99
C GLU A 141 8.92 -6.92 1.72
N VAL A 142 8.41 -6.38 0.61
CA VAL A 142 8.22 -7.16 -0.62
C VAL A 142 9.55 -7.50 -1.30
N ASN A 143 10.53 -6.60 -1.27
CA ASN A 143 11.87 -6.82 -1.81
C ASN A 143 12.91 -7.09 -0.70
N ALA A 144 12.52 -7.78 0.38
CA ALA A 144 13.41 -8.11 1.49
C ALA A 144 14.67 -8.89 1.05
N ASP A 145 14.56 -9.69 -0.02
CA ASP A 145 15.66 -10.42 -0.65
C ASP A 145 16.71 -9.50 -1.31
N TYR A 146 16.35 -8.26 -1.63
CA TYR A 146 17.28 -7.24 -2.13
C TYR A 146 18.00 -6.49 -1.00
N TYR A 147 17.39 -6.44 0.20
CA TYR A 147 17.91 -5.72 1.36
C TYR A 147 18.02 -6.64 2.59
N PRO A 148 18.83 -7.71 2.54
CA PRO A 148 18.86 -8.74 3.57
C PRO A 148 19.49 -8.29 4.89
N THR A 149 20.16 -7.14 4.93
CA THR A 149 20.86 -6.63 6.12
C THR A 149 20.32 -5.27 6.57
N ALA A 150 20.41 -4.98 7.87
CA ALA A 150 20.08 -3.66 8.40
C ALA A 150 20.84 -2.53 7.68
N LEU A 151 22.13 -2.76 7.36
CA LEU A 151 22.94 -1.80 6.62
C LEU A 151 22.38 -1.53 5.21
N SER A 152 22.00 -2.58 4.48
CA SER A 152 21.40 -2.42 3.14
C SER A 152 20.04 -1.73 3.18
N GLN A 153 19.23 -1.96 4.22
CA GLN A 153 17.95 -1.27 4.40
C GLN A 153 18.15 0.21 4.76
N ILE A 154 19.07 0.52 5.69
CA ILE A 154 19.44 1.89 6.06
C ILE A 154 20.00 2.66 4.86
N ALA A 155 20.89 2.03 4.08
CA ALA A 155 21.46 2.63 2.88
C ALA A 155 20.39 2.90 1.82
N TYR A 156 19.43 1.99 1.67
CA TYR A 156 18.30 2.18 0.78
C TYR A 156 17.42 3.36 1.20
N VAL A 157 16.96 3.40 2.45
CA VAL A 157 16.11 4.50 2.92
C VAL A 157 16.85 5.85 2.83
N ALA A 158 18.14 5.88 3.14
CA ALA A 158 18.97 7.07 2.97
C ALA A 158 19.08 7.55 1.51
N SER A 159 18.94 6.65 0.53
CA SER A 159 18.91 7.00 -0.90
C SER A 159 17.55 7.55 -1.36
N CYS A 160 16.51 7.42 -0.53
CA CYS A 160 15.15 7.87 -0.82
C CYS A 160 14.78 9.18 -0.11
N VAL A 161 15.73 9.85 0.53
CA VAL A 161 15.54 11.14 1.20
C VAL A 161 16.52 12.18 0.64
N GLU A 162 16.06 13.42 0.49
CA GLU A 162 16.86 14.56 0.05
C GLU A 162 16.53 15.79 0.93
N GLY A 163 17.28 16.88 0.75
CA GLY A 163 17.06 18.12 1.48
C GLY A 163 17.33 17.98 2.98
N ASP A 164 16.49 18.62 3.79
CA ASP A 164 16.70 18.68 5.25
C ASP A 164 16.60 17.27 5.87
N ALA A 165 15.77 16.39 5.30
CA ALA A 165 15.64 15.00 5.73
C ALA A 165 16.96 14.22 5.61
N ALA A 166 17.72 14.48 4.54
CA ALA A 166 19.04 13.87 4.36
C ALA A 166 20.06 14.41 5.37
N GLU A 167 19.99 15.71 5.68
CA GLU A 167 20.85 16.34 6.70
C GLU A 167 20.60 15.75 8.09
N HIS A 168 19.33 15.52 8.46
CA HIS A 168 18.94 14.93 9.74
C HIS A 168 19.52 13.53 9.97
N ILE A 169 19.68 12.73 8.90
CA ILE A 169 20.26 11.38 9.02
C ILE A 169 21.80 11.36 8.88
N HIS A 170 22.39 12.36 8.22
CA HIS A 170 23.82 12.36 7.88
C HIS A 170 24.72 12.24 9.10
N GLY A 171 24.44 13.00 10.17
CA GLY A 171 25.28 13.02 11.38
C GLY A 171 25.37 11.67 12.12
N ARG A 172 24.35 10.82 12.03
CA ARG A 172 24.34 9.48 12.66
C ARG A 172 24.82 8.37 11.73
N ARG A 173 25.06 8.68 10.46
CA ARG A 173 25.55 7.72 9.45
C ARG A 173 27.06 7.80 9.21
N GLN A 174 27.74 8.80 9.77
CA GLN A 174 29.19 8.92 9.67
C GLN A 174 29.89 7.74 10.36
N ASP A 175 31.02 7.34 9.78
CA ASP A 175 31.89 6.34 10.40
C ASP A 175 32.40 6.86 11.75
N GLY A 176 32.31 6.02 12.80
CA GLY A 176 32.62 6.43 14.18
C GLY A 176 31.56 7.31 14.86
N ALA A 177 30.36 7.47 14.31
CA ALA A 177 29.27 8.17 14.99
C ALA A 177 28.99 7.55 16.37
N ALA A 178 28.79 8.39 17.39
CA ALA A 178 28.55 7.91 18.77
C ALA A 178 27.23 7.12 18.91
N LYS A 179 26.26 7.35 18.02
CA LYS A 179 24.93 6.71 18.03
C LYS A 179 24.48 6.37 16.60
N PRO A 180 25.07 5.35 15.95
CA PRO A 180 24.68 4.94 14.63
C PRO A 180 23.31 4.25 14.64
N TYR A 181 22.60 4.27 13.52
CA TYR A 181 21.38 3.49 13.39
C TYR A 181 21.70 2.00 13.34
N THR A 182 21.10 1.24 14.25
CA THR A 182 21.26 -0.22 14.33
C THR A 182 20.21 -0.99 13.52
N SER A 183 19.12 -0.32 13.13
CA SER A 183 18.06 -0.87 12.29
C SER A 183 17.41 0.23 11.45
N VAL A 184 16.71 -0.17 10.37
CA VAL A 184 15.93 0.76 9.56
C VAL A 184 14.78 1.39 10.36
N ASN A 185 14.16 0.64 11.28
CA ASN A 185 13.11 1.16 12.14
C ASN A 185 13.61 2.31 13.02
N LYS A 186 14.85 2.25 13.54
CA LYS A 186 15.42 3.37 14.31
C LYS A 186 15.68 4.62 13.47
N LEU A 187 15.94 4.44 12.18
CA LEU A 187 16.07 5.55 11.25
C LEU A 187 14.69 6.16 10.94
N LEU A 188 13.68 5.32 10.65
CA LEU A 188 12.31 5.76 10.40
C LEU A 188 11.69 6.43 11.63
N GLU A 189 11.83 5.87 12.83
CA GLU A 189 11.39 6.49 14.10
C GLU A 189 11.99 7.88 14.29
N HIS A 190 13.27 8.08 13.96
CA HIS A 190 13.92 9.38 14.10
C HIS A 190 13.35 10.40 13.12
N LEU A 191 13.11 10.00 11.87
CA LEU A 191 12.50 10.88 10.87
C LEU A 191 11.01 11.14 11.16
N ALA A 192 10.28 10.14 11.64
CA ALA A 192 8.89 10.29 12.08
C ALA A 192 8.78 11.33 13.20
N GLY A 193 9.68 11.31 14.18
CA GLY A 193 9.73 12.35 15.23
C GLY A 193 9.95 13.78 14.73
N ILE A 194 10.34 13.97 13.46
CA ILE A 194 10.55 15.28 12.82
C ILE A 194 9.38 15.64 11.89
N TYR A 195 8.92 14.69 11.08
CA TYR A 195 7.99 14.93 9.97
C TYR A 195 6.58 14.37 10.17
N GLU A 196 6.39 13.42 11.09
CA GLU A 196 5.08 12.91 11.44
C GLU A 196 4.34 13.94 12.28
N ASP A 197 3.06 14.16 11.96
CA ASP A 197 2.20 14.98 12.79
C ASP A 197 1.98 14.31 14.16
N GLN A 198 2.60 14.87 15.20
CA GLN A 198 2.52 14.32 16.57
C GLN A 198 1.11 14.44 17.18
N ASP A 199 0.27 15.34 16.64
CA ASP A 199 -1.06 15.63 17.13
C ASP A 199 -2.14 15.34 16.06
N VAL A 200 -2.00 14.20 15.35
CA VAL A 200 -2.91 13.75 14.27
C VAL A 200 -4.38 13.98 14.60
N LYS A 201 -4.80 13.69 15.84
CA LYS A 201 -6.20 13.85 16.27
C LYS A 201 -6.62 15.32 16.37
N LEU A 202 -5.77 16.20 16.89
CA LEU A 202 -6.06 17.63 16.98
C LEU A 202 -6.05 18.26 15.58
N THR A 203 -5.09 17.87 14.73
CA THR A 203 -5.04 18.29 13.33
C THR A 203 -6.27 17.82 12.58
N ALA A 204 -6.68 16.55 12.73
CA ALA A 204 -7.91 16.01 12.16
C ALA A 204 -9.14 16.75 12.67
N GLN A 205 -9.23 17.08 13.96
CA GLN A 205 -10.34 17.87 14.51
C GLN A 205 -10.39 19.29 13.93
N ASN A 206 -9.25 19.95 13.78
CA ASN A 206 -9.18 21.29 13.20
C ASN A 206 -9.52 21.28 11.71
N ALA A 207 -8.98 20.32 10.96
CA ALA A 207 -9.32 20.09 9.56
C ALA A 207 -10.81 19.78 9.41
N TYR A 208 -11.35 18.93 10.29
CA TYR A 208 -12.77 18.59 10.33
C TYR A 208 -13.63 19.82 10.57
N LYS A 209 -13.35 20.64 11.58
CA LYS A 209 -14.13 21.87 11.84
C LYS A 209 -14.21 22.79 10.62
N ASN A 210 -13.09 22.93 9.90
CA ASN A 210 -12.97 23.83 8.75
C ASN A 210 -13.40 23.21 7.42
N LEU A 211 -13.61 21.90 7.35
CA LEU A 211 -13.93 21.20 6.11
C LEU A 211 -15.31 21.65 5.59
N ARG A 212 -15.32 22.27 4.41
CA ARG A 212 -16.52 22.65 3.65
C ARG A 212 -16.31 22.33 2.18
N MET A 213 -17.38 21.94 1.49
CA MET A 213 -17.31 21.78 0.04
C MET A 213 -17.37 23.17 -0.60
N GLY A 214 -16.26 23.61 -1.19
CA GLY A 214 -16.21 24.85 -2.00
C GLY A 214 -16.91 24.66 -3.35
N THR A 215 -17.32 25.76 -3.99
CA THR A 215 -18.05 25.77 -5.28
C THR A 215 -17.25 25.21 -6.46
N THR A 216 -15.94 25.11 -6.33
CA THR A 216 -15.01 24.68 -7.39
C THR A 216 -14.50 23.25 -7.22
N LYS A 217 -14.69 22.63 -6.05
CA LYS A 217 -14.22 21.26 -5.77
C LYS A 217 -15.29 20.24 -6.14
N SER A 218 -14.87 19.13 -6.75
CA SER A 218 -15.78 18.01 -7.01
C SER A 218 -16.23 17.34 -5.71
N PHE A 219 -17.42 16.77 -5.71
CA PHE A 219 -17.92 15.96 -4.60
C PHE A 219 -16.98 14.81 -4.26
N ALA A 220 -16.42 14.12 -5.27
CA ALA A 220 -15.47 13.02 -5.06
C ALA A 220 -14.24 13.47 -4.27
N THR A 221 -13.60 14.58 -4.68
CA THR A 221 -12.45 15.14 -3.97
C THR A 221 -12.82 15.58 -2.54
N PHE A 222 -14.01 16.16 -2.35
CA PHE A 222 -14.49 16.54 -1.02
C PHE A 222 -14.73 15.32 -0.13
N TYR A 223 -15.42 14.30 -0.64
CA TYR A 223 -15.74 13.09 0.10
C TYR A 223 -14.49 12.30 0.48
N SER A 224 -13.49 12.20 -0.41
CA SER A 224 -12.21 11.57 -0.05
C SER A 224 -11.52 12.30 1.11
N ASN A 225 -11.53 13.64 1.13
CA ASN A 225 -10.99 14.41 2.24
C ASN A 225 -11.81 14.22 3.52
N PHE A 226 -13.14 14.21 3.41
CA PHE A 226 -14.05 13.95 4.54
C PHE A 226 -13.75 12.59 5.16
N ALA A 227 -13.78 11.52 4.36
CA ALA A 227 -13.51 10.15 4.79
C ALA A 227 -12.12 9.99 5.43
N GLN A 228 -11.10 10.62 4.85
CA GLN A 228 -9.74 10.60 5.40
C GLN A 228 -9.71 11.22 6.80
N ILE A 229 -10.27 12.43 6.97
CA ILE A 229 -10.28 13.13 8.25
C ILE A 229 -11.11 12.37 9.28
N THR A 230 -12.26 11.84 8.90
CA THR A 230 -13.16 11.14 9.83
C THR A 230 -12.64 9.77 10.23
N SER A 231 -11.80 9.12 9.42
CA SER A 231 -11.17 7.84 9.83
C SER A 231 -10.29 7.99 11.08
N MET A 232 -9.78 9.21 11.32
CA MET A 232 -8.99 9.58 12.50
C MET A 232 -9.85 10.05 13.68
N LEU A 233 -11.16 10.19 13.48
CA LEU A 233 -12.12 10.69 14.46
C LEU A 233 -13.07 9.55 14.85
N LEU A 234 -13.17 9.26 16.15
CA LEU A 234 -14.05 8.23 16.69
C LEU A 234 -15.50 8.75 16.81
N TYR A 235 -16.07 9.27 15.72
CA TYR A 235 -17.46 9.71 15.67
C TYR A 235 -18.35 8.58 15.16
N ASP A 236 -19.60 8.54 15.65
CA ASP A 236 -20.58 7.60 15.17
C ASP A 236 -21.07 7.97 13.76
N GLU A 237 -21.54 6.96 13.02
CA GLU A 237 -21.92 7.12 11.62
C GLU A 237 -23.08 8.10 11.41
N HIS A 238 -24.03 8.17 12.34
CA HIS A 238 -25.15 9.10 12.22
C HIS A 238 -24.67 10.55 12.34
N THR A 239 -23.81 10.85 13.31
CA THR A 239 -23.18 12.16 13.45
C THR A 239 -22.38 12.55 12.20
N LEU A 240 -21.61 11.62 11.63
CA LEU A 240 -20.84 11.87 10.41
C LEU A 240 -21.75 12.17 9.20
N MET A 241 -22.86 11.47 9.07
CA MET A 241 -23.79 11.66 7.96
C MET A 241 -24.54 13.00 8.05
N ASP A 242 -24.90 13.45 9.24
CA ASP A 242 -25.53 14.76 9.42
C ASP A 242 -24.51 15.89 9.21
N ASP A 243 -23.29 15.75 9.72
CA ASP A 243 -22.22 16.70 9.44
C ASP A 243 -21.86 16.77 7.95
N LEU A 244 -21.88 15.64 7.25
CA LEU A 244 -21.65 15.60 5.80
C LEU A 244 -22.70 16.44 5.06
N LYS A 245 -23.99 16.29 5.41
CA LYS A 245 -25.08 17.07 4.81
C LYS A 245 -24.90 18.55 5.09
N ASP A 246 -24.64 18.95 6.34
CA ASP A 246 -24.49 20.36 6.72
C ASP A 246 -23.35 21.04 5.94
N ARG A 247 -22.26 20.31 5.67
CA ARG A 247 -21.09 20.82 4.94
C ARG A 247 -21.30 20.91 3.42
N LEU A 248 -22.30 20.19 2.89
CA LEU A 248 -22.78 20.32 1.52
C LEU A 248 -23.80 21.46 1.39
N VAL A 249 -24.61 21.68 2.42
CA VAL A 249 -25.77 22.60 2.42
C VAL A 249 -25.39 24.07 2.61
N GLN A 250 -24.25 24.41 3.23
CA GLN A 250 -23.75 25.80 3.34
C GLN A 250 -23.38 26.47 1.97
N GLN A 251 -23.81 25.89 0.85
CA GLN A 251 -23.76 26.42 -0.52
C GLN A 251 -25.02 27.23 -0.91
N LEU A 252 -26.00 27.39 -0.01
CA LEU A 252 -27.15 28.29 -0.19
C LEU A 252 -26.97 29.58 0.60
#